data_AF-A0A539DVC6-F1
#
_entry.id   AF-A0A539DVC6-F1
#
_cell.length_a   1.000
_cell.length_b   1.000
_cell.length_c   1.000
_cell.angle_alpha   90.00
_cell.angle_beta   90.00
_cell.angle_gamma   90.00
#
_symmetry.space_group_name_H-M   'P 1'
#
loop_
_entity.id
_entity.type
_entity.pdbx_description
1 polymer ?
#
loop_
_entity_poly.entity_id
_entity_poly.type
_entity_poly.pdbx_seq_one_letter_code
_entity_poly.pdbx_strand_id
1 'polypeptide(L)'
;AFDRDVPWEMAIPMVERLSARARAAGVTLGAKFSNTLVVENNAGYLPADQKEVYLSGTPLHVLAMQLVARFRDHFGDTIPISFAAGVDRANFPDLVALGMTPITVCSDLLKTGGYGRMEAYYRELTARMRAVGAASVNEFTLKAMGEDSAVPGSPSAHDLSGARIRNTRRYAEQVLHDPRYAFAANTHPPRKIGSHLSLFDCVSCDKCVPVCPNDANFTYPTLQTELPMVRVEPVGNGWTWRQHDVLHLTEKHQVGTFADFCNECGNCDVFCPEDGGPYRVKPNFHGSRASWEADRPRDGLFIERNNGGSRVLGRCDGTEYQLDVKGDRLDFMSQEFRVRFRERDPQGTLEVLGDKAIDMTWCFLLNNIRLGVLAGEPVNYISTLYGMNQGES
;
A
#
# COMPACT_ATOMS: atom_id res chain seq x y z
N ALA A 1 -22.18 1.58 14.62
CA ALA A 1 -20.75 1.98 14.71
C ALA A 1 -20.41 2.61 16.07
N PHE A 2 -21.17 3.60 16.58
CA PHE A 2 -20.75 4.42 17.73
C PHE A 2 -21.26 4.00 19.12
N ASP A 3 -21.98 2.88 19.25
CA ASP A 3 -22.63 2.47 20.51
C ASP A 3 -21.65 2.23 21.67
N ARG A 4 -20.35 2.06 21.37
CA ARG A 4 -19.28 1.82 22.34
C ARG A 4 -18.41 3.06 22.58
N ASP A 5 -18.62 4.14 21.82
CA ASP A 5 -17.85 5.37 21.95
C ASP A 5 -18.37 6.24 23.09
N VAL A 6 -17.49 7.07 23.66
CA VAL A 6 -17.83 7.96 24.76
C VAL A 6 -18.79 9.05 24.25
N PRO A 7 -20.02 9.13 24.79
CA PRO A 7 -20.96 10.19 24.42
C PRO A 7 -20.45 11.57 24.82
N TRP A 8 -20.91 12.61 24.12
CA TRP A 8 -20.45 13.99 24.35
C TRP A 8 -20.68 14.46 25.79
N GLU A 9 -21.86 14.18 26.33
CA GLU A 9 -22.29 14.50 27.68
C GLU A 9 -21.43 13.81 28.76
N MET A 10 -20.78 12.69 28.43
CA MET A 10 -19.80 12.03 29.29
C MET A 10 -18.38 12.56 29.08
N ALA A 11 -18.04 12.93 27.84
CA ALA A 11 -16.73 13.44 27.48
C ALA A 11 -16.41 14.78 28.16
N ILE A 12 -17.38 15.70 28.24
CA ILE A 12 -17.19 17.02 28.82
C ILE A 12 -16.76 16.96 30.31
N PRO A 13 -17.53 16.31 31.22
CA PRO A 13 -17.12 16.20 32.61
C PRO A 13 -15.81 15.42 32.79
N MET A 14 -15.52 14.46 31.90
CA MET A 14 -14.27 13.73 31.92
C MET A 14 -13.07 14.66 31.67
N VAL A 15 -13.15 15.51 30.65
CA VAL A 15 -12.10 16.48 30.32
C VAL A 15 -11.93 17.48 31.47
N GLU A 16 -13.02 17.98 32.07
CA GLU A 16 -12.94 18.90 33.23
C GLU A 16 -12.19 18.30 34.42
N ARG A 17 -12.49 17.03 34.76
CA ARG A 17 -11.78 16.30 35.82
C ARG A 17 -10.30 16.10 35.48
N LEU A 18 -10.00 15.76 34.23
CA LEU A 18 -8.62 15.60 33.75
C LEU A 18 -7.86 16.92 33.80
N SER A 19 -8.48 18.04 33.41
CA SER A 19 -7.87 19.38 33.49
C SER A 19 -7.55 19.75 34.94
N ALA A 20 -8.44 19.48 35.89
CA ALA A 20 -8.18 19.71 37.31
C ALA A 20 -7.02 18.85 37.83
N ARG A 21 -6.99 17.57 37.45
CA ARG A 21 -5.90 16.64 37.82
C ARG A 21 -4.56 17.06 37.23
N ALA A 22 -4.54 17.50 35.98
CA ALA A 22 -3.34 17.97 35.30
C ALA A 22 -2.75 19.19 36.02
N ARG A 23 -3.59 20.18 36.39
CA ARG A 23 -3.17 21.33 37.19
C ARG A 23 -2.59 20.92 38.54
N ALA A 24 -3.24 20.01 39.26
CA ALA A 24 -2.74 19.51 40.55
C ALA A 24 -1.40 18.78 40.44
N ALA A 25 -1.13 18.16 39.29
CA ALA A 25 0.12 17.46 39.00
C ALA A 25 1.20 18.34 38.33
N GLY A 26 0.93 19.63 38.07
CA GLY A 26 1.88 20.53 37.40
C GLY A 26 2.13 20.21 35.93
N VAL A 27 1.22 19.49 35.27
CA VAL A 27 1.31 19.13 33.84
C VAL A 27 0.21 19.79 33.02
N THR A 28 0.41 19.91 31.71
CA THR A 28 -0.59 20.46 30.79
C THR A 28 -1.38 19.33 30.13
N LEU A 29 -2.71 19.41 30.19
CA LEU A 29 -3.59 18.55 29.40
C LEU A 29 -3.73 19.09 27.98
N GLY A 30 -3.60 18.25 26.97
CA GLY A 30 -3.94 18.55 25.59
C GLY A 30 -5.00 17.59 25.05
N ALA A 31 -5.67 17.98 23.96
CA ALA A 31 -6.65 17.15 23.26
C ALA A 31 -6.22 16.92 21.81
N LYS A 32 -6.49 15.72 21.26
CA LYS A 32 -6.15 15.37 19.87
C LYS A 32 -7.43 15.16 19.05
N PHE A 33 -7.56 15.88 17.95
CA PHE A 33 -8.68 15.78 17.01
C PHE A 33 -8.16 15.47 15.59
N SER A 34 -8.30 14.28 15.04
CA SER A 34 -8.93 13.09 15.60
C SER A 34 -8.08 11.84 15.32
N ASN A 35 -8.61 10.68 15.68
CA ASN A 35 -8.21 9.43 15.03
C ASN A 35 -9.10 9.21 13.79
N THR A 36 -8.90 8.09 13.10
CA THR A 36 -9.81 7.63 12.04
C THR A 36 -11.24 7.46 12.57
N LEU A 37 -12.22 7.57 11.65
CA LEU A 37 -13.62 7.38 11.97
C LEU A 37 -14.08 5.99 11.52
N VAL A 38 -14.66 5.21 12.42
CA VAL A 38 -15.25 3.91 12.07
C VAL A 38 -16.49 4.13 11.22
N VAL A 39 -16.54 3.48 10.05
CA VAL A 39 -17.69 3.50 9.12
C VAL A 39 -17.97 2.08 8.61
N GLU A 40 -19.17 1.86 8.11
CA GLU A 40 -19.56 0.56 7.55
C GLU A 40 -18.83 0.25 6.25
N ASN A 41 -18.41 -1.02 6.09
CA ASN A 41 -17.79 -1.51 4.87
C ASN A 41 -18.84 -1.82 3.80
N ASN A 42 -19.38 -0.79 3.16
CA ASN A 42 -20.43 -0.95 2.14
C ASN A 42 -19.90 -1.02 0.70
N ALA A 43 -18.57 -1.00 0.53
CA ALA A 43 -17.92 -0.81 -0.77
C ALA A 43 -17.34 -2.10 -1.39
N GLY A 44 -17.40 -3.23 -0.68
CA GLY A 44 -17.02 -4.55 -1.21
C GLY A 44 -15.52 -4.74 -1.50
N TYR A 45 -14.66 -3.81 -1.11
CA TYR A 45 -13.21 -3.89 -1.37
C TYR A 45 -12.45 -4.78 -0.36
N LEU A 46 -12.99 -4.94 0.85
CA LEU A 46 -12.45 -5.85 1.87
C LEU A 46 -13.31 -7.12 1.95
N PRO A 47 -12.78 -8.21 2.54
CA PRO A 47 -13.53 -9.44 2.79
C PRO A 47 -14.92 -9.20 3.40
N ALA A 48 -15.91 -10.01 3.01
CA ALA A 48 -17.31 -9.81 3.39
C ALA A 48 -17.60 -9.94 4.89
N ASP A 49 -16.73 -10.62 5.63
CA ASP A 49 -16.77 -10.74 7.09
C ASP A 49 -16.25 -9.48 7.79
N GLN A 50 -15.50 -8.63 7.10
CA GLN A 50 -15.03 -7.34 7.61
C GLN A 50 -16.15 -6.29 7.47
N LYS A 51 -16.90 -6.06 8.54
CA LYS A 51 -18.07 -5.15 8.55
C LYS A 51 -17.73 -3.67 8.67
N GLU A 52 -16.54 -3.34 9.14
CA GLU A 52 -16.14 -1.97 9.48
C GLU A 52 -14.83 -1.58 8.80
N VAL A 53 -14.74 -0.32 8.38
CA VAL A 53 -13.52 0.33 7.86
C VAL A 53 -13.27 1.66 8.56
N TYR A 54 -12.07 2.18 8.40
CA TYR A 54 -11.61 3.38 9.06
C TYR A 54 -11.44 4.53 8.06
N LEU A 55 -12.36 5.49 8.07
CA LEU A 55 -12.30 6.69 7.26
C LEU A 55 -11.17 7.60 7.74
N SER A 56 -10.35 8.03 6.78
CA SER A 56 -9.33 9.07 6.94
C SER A 56 -9.36 10.04 5.76
N GLY A 57 -8.46 11.01 5.74
CA GLY A 57 -8.32 11.93 4.60
C GLY A 57 -9.36 13.05 4.58
N THR A 58 -9.55 13.63 3.40
CA THR A 58 -10.26 14.89 3.17
C THR A 58 -11.66 14.94 3.79
N PRO A 59 -12.54 13.92 3.67
CA PRO A 59 -13.87 13.97 4.27
C PRO A 59 -13.87 14.05 5.80
N LEU A 60 -12.89 13.43 6.47
CA LEU A 60 -12.78 13.45 7.94
C LEU A 60 -12.48 14.85 8.48
N HIS A 61 -11.86 15.72 7.67
CA HIS A 61 -11.50 17.07 8.09
C HIS A 61 -12.72 17.89 8.55
N VAL A 62 -13.82 17.82 7.79
CA VAL A 62 -15.05 18.59 8.11
C VAL A 62 -15.62 18.15 9.46
N LEU A 63 -15.76 16.83 9.67
CA LEU A 63 -16.28 16.26 10.91
C LEU A 63 -15.40 16.61 12.12
N ALA A 64 -14.08 16.48 11.96
CA ALA A 64 -13.12 16.83 13.01
C ALA A 64 -13.17 18.33 13.33
N MET A 65 -13.33 19.20 12.33
CA MET A 65 -13.43 20.64 12.54
C MET A 65 -14.72 21.06 13.25
N GLN A 66 -15.86 20.42 12.95
CA GLN A 66 -17.10 20.65 13.71
C GLN A 66 -16.95 20.24 15.18
N LEU A 67 -16.27 19.12 15.43
CA LEU A 67 -16.00 18.65 16.78
C LEU A 67 -15.07 19.61 17.54
N VAL A 68 -14.04 20.14 16.87
CA VAL A 68 -13.15 21.18 17.41
C VAL A 68 -13.91 22.46 17.75
N ALA A 69 -14.81 22.93 16.87
CA ALA A 69 -15.62 24.12 17.13
C ALA A 69 -16.50 23.93 18.37
N ARG A 70 -17.22 22.82 18.46
CA ARG A 70 -18.05 22.46 19.62
C ARG A 70 -17.21 22.35 20.91
N PHE A 71 -16.00 21.82 20.82
CA PHE A 71 -15.08 21.71 21.95
C PHE A 71 -14.59 23.09 22.42
N ARG A 72 -14.21 23.98 21.50
CA ARG A 72 -13.80 25.35 21.83
C ARG A 72 -14.94 26.21 22.34
N ASP A 73 -16.18 25.97 21.93
CA ASP A 73 -17.35 26.65 22.50
C ASP A 73 -17.53 26.35 23.99
N HIS A 74 -17.14 25.15 24.45
CA HIS A 74 -17.19 24.78 25.87
C HIS A 74 -15.93 25.17 26.65
N PHE A 75 -14.75 24.87 26.13
CA PHE A 75 -13.47 25.00 26.86
C PHE A 75 -12.66 26.27 26.51
N GLY A 76 -13.07 27.04 25.51
CA GLY A 76 -12.28 28.14 24.97
C GLY A 76 -10.93 27.66 24.41
N ASP A 77 -9.90 28.48 24.56
CA ASP A 77 -8.51 28.15 24.17
C ASP A 77 -7.66 27.64 25.36
N THR A 78 -8.32 27.15 26.43
CA THR A 78 -7.60 26.76 27.66
C THR A 78 -6.91 25.41 27.56
N ILE A 79 -7.30 24.58 26.59
CA ILE A 79 -6.76 23.25 26.34
C ILE A 79 -6.10 23.25 24.95
N PRO A 80 -4.77 23.08 24.86
CA PRO A 80 -4.08 22.95 23.58
C PRO A 80 -4.66 21.81 22.74
N ILE A 81 -4.86 22.07 21.45
CA ILE A 81 -5.38 21.10 20.51
C ILE A 81 -4.29 20.68 19.53
N SER A 82 -4.02 19.38 19.46
CA SER A 82 -3.31 18.76 18.34
C SER A 82 -4.33 18.28 17.31
N PHE A 83 -4.01 18.40 16.02
CA PHE A 83 -4.97 18.13 14.93
C PHE A 83 -4.44 17.13 13.91
N ALA A 84 -5.27 16.17 13.52
CA ALA A 84 -4.96 15.05 12.63
C ALA A 84 -6.23 14.56 11.90
N ALA A 85 -6.66 15.27 10.87
CA ALA A 85 -7.79 14.84 10.03
C ALA A 85 -7.73 15.54 8.66
N GLY A 86 -7.48 14.80 7.58
CA GLY A 86 -7.51 15.34 6.22
C GLY A 86 -6.66 16.59 5.99
N VAL A 87 -5.51 16.69 6.66
CA VAL A 87 -4.59 17.83 6.51
C VAL A 87 -3.93 17.75 5.14
N ASP A 88 -3.95 18.85 4.40
CA ASP A 88 -3.26 19.04 3.14
C ASP A 88 -2.62 20.44 3.07
N ARG A 89 -1.92 20.73 1.97
CA ARG A 89 -1.29 22.06 1.78
C ARG A 89 -2.30 23.21 1.87
N ALA A 90 -3.56 23.00 1.49
CA ALA A 90 -4.56 24.05 1.35
C ALA A 90 -5.17 24.44 2.70
N ASN A 91 -5.40 23.49 3.61
CA ASN A 91 -5.94 23.77 4.94
C ASN A 91 -4.88 23.92 6.03
N PHE A 92 -3.63 23.53 5.77
CA PHE A 92 -2.55 23.66 6.75
C PHE A 92 -2.38 25.08 7.32
N PRO A 93 -2.37 26.16 6.52
CA PRO A 93 -2.28 27.52 7.08
C PRO A 93 -3.46 27.88 7.97
N ASP A 94 -4.66 27.44 7.62
CA ASP A 94 -5.86 27.73 8.42
C ASP A 94 -5.71 27.11 9.81
N LEU A 95 -5.30 25.83 9.88
CA LEU A 95 -5.03 25.14 11.15
C LEU A 95 -3.94 25.84 11.98
N VAL A 96 -2.92 26.41 11.34
CA VAL A 96 -1.90 27.23 12.03
C VAL A 96 -2.53 28.49 12.63
N ALA A 97 -3.38 29.19 11.88
CA ALA A 97 -4.12 30.37 12.38
C ALA A 97 -5.17 30.02 13.45
N LEU A 98 -5.57 28.75 13.54
CA LEU A 98 -6.40 28.27 14.65
C LEU A 98 -5.58 27.93 15.89
N GLY A 99 -4.25 27.96 15.85
CA GLY A 99 -3.40 27.60 16.98
C GLY A 99 -3.32 26.10 17.24
N MET A 100 -3.52 25.26 16.22
CA MET A 100 -3.34 23.81 16.35
C MET A 100 -1.87 23.46 16.53
N THR A 101 -1.54 22.67 17.55
CA THR A 101 -0.17 22.22 17.81
C THR A 101 -0.10 20.89 18.58
N PRO A 102 0.61 19.87 18.08
CA PRO A 102 1.11 19.75 16.69
C PRO A 102 -0.02 19.53 15.66
N ILE A 103 0.30 19.78 14.38
CA ILE A 103 -0.53 19.38 13.23
C ILE A 103 0.08 18.12 12.62
N THR A 104 -0.68 17.04 12.52
CA THR A 104 -0.25 15.74 11.97
C THR A 104 -0.86 15.50 10.59
N VAL A 105 -0.04 15.04 9.65
CA VAL A 105 -0.44 14.67 8.29
C VAL A 105 -0.10 13.20 8.02
N CYS A 106 -1.02 12.47 7.37
CA CYS A 106 -0.81 11.08 6.96
C CYS A 106 -1.35 10.82 5.55
N SER A 107 -2.68 10.85 5.36
CA SER A 107 -3.33 10.49 4.09
C SER A 107 -2.82 11.27 2.87
N ASP A 108 -2.39 12.52 3.07
CA ASP A 108 -1.86 13.35 1.99
C ASP A 108 -0.40 13.00 1.64
N LEU A 109 0.39 12.51 2.60
CA LEU A 109 1.76 12.01 2.35
C LEU A 109 1.77 10.62 1.70
N LEU A 110 0.71 9.83 1.87
CA LEU A 110 0.57 8.54 1.19
C LEU A 110 0.34 8.69 -0.32
N LYS A 111 0.00 9.89 -0.80
CA LYS A 111 -0.20 10.17 -2.24
C LYS A 111 1.13 10.33 -2.97
N THR A 112 1.08 10.30 -4.31
CA THR A 112 2.24 10.58 -5.17
C THR A 112 2.99 11.84 -4.75
N GLY A 113 4.31 11.72 -4.61
CA GLY A 113 5.20 12.78 -4.12
C GLY A 113 5.65 12.57 -2.66
N GLY A 114 4.97 11.73 -1.88
CA GLY A 114 5.44 11.32 -0.56
C GLY A 114 5.75 12.49 0.38
N TYR A 115 6.87 12.37 1.10
CA TYR A 115 7.41 13.44 1.95
C TYR A 115 7.77 14.72 1.18
N GLY A 116 8.09 14.64 -0.12
CA GLY A 116 8.38 15.82 -0.95
C GLY A 116 7.21 16.81 -1.03
N ARG A 117 5.99 16.35 -0.74
CA ARG A 117 4.81 17.23 -0.69
C ARG A 117 4.84 18.23 0.47
N MET A 118 5.63 17.98 1.52
CA MET A 118 5.73 18.87 2.69
C MET A 118 6.25 20.27 2.36
N GLU A 119 7.08 20.42 1.33
CA GLU A 119 7.58 21.73 0.91
C GLU A 119 6.42 22.69 0.55
N ALA A 120 5.40 22.17 -0.13
CA ALA A 120 4.25 22.95 -0.55
C ALA A 120 3.44 23.52 0.63
N TYR A 121 3.47 22.87 1.80
CA TYR A 121 2.76 23.31 2.99
C TYR A 121 3.38 24.60 3.54
N TYR A 122 4.70 24.62 3.67
CA TYR A 122 5.42 25.80 4.16
C TYR A 122 5.41 26.94 3.15
N ARG A 123 5.47 26.64 1.84
CA ARG A 123 5.30 27.65 0.79
C ARG A 123 3.93 28.32 0.87
N GLU A 124 2.86 27.54 1.02
CA GLU A 124 1.50 28.06 1.16
C GLU A 124 1.33 28.88 2.46
N LEU A 125 1.78 28.37 3.61
CA LEU A 125 1.75 29.12 4.88
C LEU A 125 2.48 30.46 4.76
N THR A 126 3.69 30.45 4.19
CA THR A 126 4.50 31.66 4.00
C THR A 126 3.79 32.66 3.07
N ALA A 127 3.16 32.17 2.00
CA ALA A 127 2.40 33.02 1.09
C ALA A 127 1.22 33.70 1.80
N ARG A 128 0.44 32.96 2.60
CA ARG A 128 -0.68 33.53 3.37
C ARG A 128 -0.23 34.49 4.47
N MET A 129 0.87 34.19 5.16
CA MET A 129 1.46 35.11 6.15
C MET A 129 1.88 36.43 5.51
N ARG A 130 2.53 36.39 4.33
CA ARG A 130 2.90 37.60 3.58
C ARG A 130 1.69 38.41 3.12
N ALA A 131 0.64 37.74 2.64
CA ALA A 131 -0.56 38.40 2.15
C ALA A 131 -1.25 39.29 3.20
N VAL A 132 -1.16 38.90 4.48
CA VAL A 132 -1.69 39.68 5.61
C VAL A 132 -0.60 40.47 6.37
N GLY A 133 0.64 40.49 5.87
CA GLY A 133 1.76 41.19 6.52
C GLY A 133 2.06 40.68 7.93
N ALA A 134 1.98 39.37 8.17
CA ALA A 134 2.33 38.74 9.44
C ALA A 134 3.81 38.32 9.48
N ALA A 135 4.56 38.81 10.48
CA ALA A 135 5.96 38.43 10.69
C ALA A 135 6.14 37.20 11.60
N SER A 136 5.07 36.76 12.28
CA SER A 136 5.06 35.62 13.19
C SER A 136 3.76 34.82 13.09
N VAL A 137 3.74 33.59 13.59
CA VAL A 137 2.51 32.77 13.68
C VAL A 137 1.45 33.44 14.56
N ASN A 138 1.86 34.16 15.61
CA ASN A 138 0.94 34.91 16.46
C ASN A 138 0.30 36.06 15.68
N GLU A 139 1.08 36.83 14.93
CA GLU A 139 0.51 37.86 14.05
C GLU A 139 -0.38 37.27 12.96
N PHE A 140 -0.01 36.11 12.42
CA PHE A 140 -0.83 35.43 11.44
C PHE A 140 -2.16 34.97 12.03
N THR A 141 -2.16 34.40 13.24
CA THR A 141 -3.38 34.06 13.99
C THR A 141 -4.30 35.26 14.16
N LEU A 142 -3.75 36.43 14.46
CA LEU A 142 -4.53 37.66 14.64
C LEU A 142 -5.10 38.22 13.32
N LYS A 143 -4.37 38.05 12.20
CA LYS A 143 -4.68 38.72 10.91
C LYS A 143 -5.33 37.81 9.85
N ALA A 144 -5.21 36.48 9.97
CA ALA A 144 -5.50 35.52 8.89
C ALA A 144 -6.93 35.58 8.34
N MET A 145 -7.91 35.92 9.18
CA MET A 145 -9.32 35.94 8.80
C MET A 145 -9.86 37.35 8.54
N GLY A 146 -9.00 38.38 8.42
CA GLY A 146 -9.42 39.71 7.98
C GLY A 146 -10.33 40.46 8.96
N GLU A 147 -10.11 40.32 10.27
CA GLU A 147 -10.70 41.25 11.23
C GLU A 147 -9.91 42.56 11.20
N ASP A 148 -10.57 43.63 10.75
CA ASP A 148 -10.07 44.99 10.91
C ASP A 148 -10.01 45.32 12.41
N SER A 149 -8.86 45.82 12.84
CA SER A 149 -8.61 46.38 14.17
C SER A 149 -9.43 47.65 14.47
N ALA A 150 -10.42 47.97 13.63
CA ALA A 150 -11.18 49.21 13.61
C ALA A 150 -12.59 49.11 14.22
N VAL A 151 -13.06 47.93 14.66
CA VAL A 151 -14.36 47.82 15.36
C VAL A 151 -14.20 48.29 16.82
N PRO A 152 -14.92 49.32 17.28
CA PRO A 152 -14.91 49.73 18.68
C PRO A 152 -15.45 48.60 19.57
N GLY A 153 -14.62 48.08 20.48
CA GLY A 153 -14.91 46.87 21.26
C GLY A 153 -14.24 45.59 20.76
N SER A 154 -13.45 45.66 19.68
CA SER A 154 -12.57 44.56 19.28
C SER A 154 -11.56 44.24 20.39
N PRO A 155 -11.23 42.95 20.60
CA PRO A 155 -10.16 42.55 21.50
C PRO A 155 -8.85 43.25 21.15
N SER A 156 -7.97 43.43 22.14
CA SER A 156 -6.68 44.09 21.93
C SER A 156 -5.92 43.42 20.77
N ALA A 157 -5.01 44.17 20.14
CA ALA A 157 -4.07 43.65 19.13
C ALA A 157 -3.17 42.48 19.63
N HIS A 158 -3.42 41.97 20.84
CA HIS A 158 -2.72 40.89 21.51
C HIS A 158 -3.63 39.75 22.00
N ASP A 159 -4.95 39.77 21.72
CA ASP A 159 -5.87 38.68 22.13
C ASP A 159 -5.77 37.45 21.21
N LEU A 160 -4.70 36.68 21.39
CA LEU A 160 -4.48 35.44 20.65
C LEU A 160 -5.52 34.37 20.96
N SER A 161 -5.96 34.28 22.21
CA SER A 161 -6.94 33.29 22.66
C SER A 161 -8.30 33.51 21.99
N GLY A 162 -8.82 34.74 22.04
CA GLY A 162 -10.08 35.06 21.37
C GLY A 162 -9.97 34.98 19.85
N ALA A 163 -8.83 35.36 19.26
CA ALA A 163 -8.61 35.20 17.82
C ALA A 163 -8.69 33.73 17.39
N ARG A 164 -8.06 32.80 18.14
CA ARG A 164 -8.15 31.36 17.85
C ARG A 164 -9.60 30.86 17.92
N ILE A 165 -10.37 31.27 18.93
CA ILE A 165 -11.79 30.89 19.06
C ILE A 165 -12.61 31.41 17.87
N ARG A 166 -12.48 32.70 17.52
CA ARG A 166 -13.21 33.30 16.39
C ARG A 166 -12.83 32.69 15.06
N ASN A 167 -11.53 32.52 14.81
CA ASN A 167 -11.02 31.85 13.61
C ASN A 167 -11.58 30.42 13.51
N THR A 168 -11.72 29.71 14.64
CA THR A 168 -12.27 28.34 14.64
C THR A 168 -13.69 28.33 14.15
N ARG A 169 -14.55 29.18 14.73
CA ARG A 169 -15.98 29.23 14.35
C ARG A 169 -16.12 29.56 12.88
N ARG A 170 -15.37 30.55 12.39
CA ARG A 170 -15.39 30.94 10.99
C ARG A 170 -14.90 29.83 10.07
N TYR A 171 -13.76 29.21 10.39
CA TYR A 171 -13.21 28.14 9.55
C TYR A 171 -14.09 26.89 9.57
N ALA A 172 -14.65 26.52 10.73
CA ALA A 172 -15.59 25.41 10.84
C ALA A 172 -16.85 25.65 9.98
N GLU A 173 -17.38 26.88 9.93
CA GLU A 173 -18.49 27.21 9.03
C GLU A 173 -18.07 27.13 7.55
N GLN A 174 -16.89 27.65 7.21
CA GLN A 174 -16.38 27.64 5.83
C GLN A 174 -16.22 26.22 5.28
N VAL A 175 -15.69 25.28 6.07
CA VAL A 175 -15.44 23.90 5.59
C VAL A 175 -16.73 23.10 5.34
N LEU A 176 -17.88 23.50 5.90
CA LEU A 176 -19.16 22.86 5.60
C LEU A 176 -19.61 23.11 4.15
N HIS A 177 -19.23 24.26 3.59
CA HIS A 177 -19.66 24.71 2.26
C HIS A 177 -18.54 24.66 1.22
N ASP A 178 -17.32 24.25 1.60
CA ASP A 178 -16.19 24.15 0.68
C ASP A 178 -16.37 22.92 -0.23
N PRO A 179 -16.49 23.11 -1.56
CA PRO A 179 -16.73 22.03 -2.52
C PRO A 179 -15.59 20.99 -2.55
N ARG A 180 -14.40 21.30 -2.03
CA ARG A 180 -13.29 20.33 -1.90
C ARG A 180 -13.67 19.13 -1.02
N TYR A 181 -14.56 19.33 -0.05
CA TYR A 181 -14.98 18.26 0.86
C TYR A 181 -16.25 17.54 0.40
N ALA A 182 -16.88 17.98 -0.70
CA ALA A 182 -18.06 17.35 -1.23
C ALA A 182 -17.76 15.94 -1.77
N PHE A 183 -18.79 15.08 -1.77
CA PHE A 183 -18.69 13.70 -2.27
C PHE A 183 -18.09 13.64 -3.67
N ALA A 184 -18.58 14.47 -4.61
CA ALA A 184 -18.13 14.49 -6.00
C ALA A 184 -16.62 14.76 -6.17
N ALA A 185 -16.01 15.54 -5.27
CA ALA A 185 -14.57 15.83 -5.31
C ALA A 185 -13.70 14.69 -4.74
N ASN A 186 -14.32 13.71 -4.08
CA ASN A 186 -13.65 12.65 -3.31
C ASN A 186 -14.01 11.24 -3.77
N THR A 187 -14.62 11.08 -4.95
CA THR A 187 -15.07 9.79 -5.52
C THR A 187 -14.24 9.32 -6.71
N HIS A 188 -13.12 9.97 -7.00
CA HIS A 188 -12.30 9.60 -8.14
C HIS A 188 -11.60 8.25 -7.90
N PRO A 189 -11.77 7.26 -8.80
CA PRO A 189 -11.03 6.02 -8.70
C PRO A 189 -9.54 6.25 -8.93
N PRO A 190 -8.68 5.28 -8.57
CA PRO A 190 -7.27 5.31 -8.94
C PRO A 190 -7.11 5.49 -10.45
N ARG A 191 -6.06 6.22 -10.86
CA ARG A 191 -5.79 6.42 -12.29
C ARG A 191 -5.25 5.13 -12.90
N LYS A 192 -5.97 4.59 -13.88
CA LYS A 192 -5.59 3.42 -14.67
C LYS A 192 -5.33 3.80 -16.13
N ILE A 193 -4.49 3.05 -16.83
CA ILE A 193 -4.10 3.29 -18.23
C ILE A 193 -4.90 2.46 -19.24
N GLY A 194 -5.80 1.61 -18.77
CA GLY A 194 -6.68 0.78 -19.62
C GLY A 194 -6.06 -0.54 -20.09
N SER A 195 -5.01 -1.03 -19.44
CA SER A 195 -4.47 -2.38 -19.61
C SER A 195 -4.68 -3.22 -18.35
N HIS A 196 -4.70 -4.54 -18.50
CA HIS A 196 -4.82 -5.48 -17.38
C HIS A 196 -3.47 -6.09 -17.02
N LEU A 197 -3.22 -6.21 -15.72
CA LEU A 197 -2.04 -6.89 -15.22
C LEU A 197 -2.09 -8.37 -15.59
N SER A 198 -1.00 -8.90 -16.11
CA SER A 198 -0.79 -10.33 -16.38
C SER A 198 0.31 -10.91 -15.48
N LEU A 199 0.44 -12.23 -15.42
CA LEU A 199 1.45 -12.91 -14.59
C LEU A 199 2.87 -12.38 -14.88
N PHE A 200 3.17 -12.20 -16.17
CA PHE A 200 4.41 -11.61 -16.66
C PHE A 200 4.12 -10.35 -17.46
N ASP A 201 5.17 -9.59 -17.78
CA ASP A 201 5.17 -8.44 -18.68
C ASP A 201 4.10 -7.38 -18.31
N CYS A 202 4.19 -6.87 -17.08
CA CYS A 202 3.51 -5.60 -16.77
C CYS A 202 4.28 -4.44 -17.40
N VAL A 203 3.73 -3.23 -17.37
CA VAL A 203 4.43 -2.03 -17.90
C VAL A 203 5.73 -1.64 -17.15
N SER A 204 6.21 -2.49 -16.24
CA SER A 204 7.51 -2.38 -15.56
C SER A 204 7.80 -1.00 -14.95
N CYS A 205 6.76 -0.33 -14.44
CA CYS A 205 6.88 1.02 -13.86
C CYS A 205 7.42 1.04 -12.43
N ASP A 206 7.62 -0.13 -11.82
CA ASP A 206 8.15 -0.38 -10.47
C ASP A 206 7.41 0.24 -9.29
N LYS A 207 6.34 1.01 -9.51
CA LYS A 207 5.57 1.66 -8.45
C LYS A 207 5.15 0.72 -7.33
N CYS A 208 4.85 -0.54 -7.66
CA CYS A 208 4.42 -1.56 -6.70
C CYS A 208 5.47 -1.92 -5.63
N VAL A 209 6.76 -1.68 -5.90
CA VAL A 209 7.88 -1.96 -4.98
C VAL A 209 7.94 -0.90 -3.87
N PRO A 210 8.20 0.39 -4.12
CA PRO A 210 8.33 1.39 -3.06
C PRO A 210 7.01 1.73 -2.35
N VAL A 211 5.85 1.38 -2.94
CA VAL A 211 4.55 1.55 -2.28
C VAL A 211 4.18 0.35 -1.41
N CYS A 212 4.91 -0.77 -1.46
CA CYS A 212 4.62 -1.91 -0.60
C CYS A 212 5.06 -1.60 0.83
N PRO A 213 4.14 -1.47 1.81
CA PRO A 213 4.51 -1.08 3.17
C PRO A 213 5.32 -2.16 3.90
N ASN A 214 5.16 -3.42 3.50
CA ASN A 214 5.86 -4.57 4.06
C ASN A 214 7.10 -4.95 3.26
N ASP A 215 7.46 -4.19 2.22
CA ASP A 215 8.56 -4.52 1.33
C ASP A 215 8.41 -5.94 0.73
N ALA A 216 7.19 -6.34 0.38
CA ALA A 216 6.92 -7.68 -0.14
C ALA A 216 7.11 -7.78 -1.65
N ASN A 217 6.91 -6.68 -2.40
CA ASN A 217 7.08 -6.69 -3.84
C ASN A 217 8.53 -6.40 -4.20
N PHE A 218 9.10 -7.20 -5.09
CA PHE A 218 10.48 -7.04 -5.56
C PHE A 218 10.58 -7.27 -7.06
N THR A 219 11.63 -6.73 -7.67
CA THR A 219 11.97 -7.01 -9.07
C THR A 219 13.01 -8.11 -9.15
N TYR A 220 12.92 -8.95 -10.17
CA TYR A 220 13.99 -9.88 -10.54
C TYR A 220 14.21 -9.80 -12.05
N PRO A 221 15.45 -10.00 -12.52
CA PRO A 221 15.72 -10.00 -13.94
C PRO A 221 15.06 -11.23 -14.53
N THR A 222 14.50 -11.12 -15.72
CA THR A 222 14.06 -12.27 -16.49
C THR A 222 14.83 -12.29 -17.79
N LEU A 223 15.18 -13.48 -18.27
CA LEU A 223 15.71 -13.63 -19.61
C LEU A 223 14.59 -13.18 -20.57
N GLN A 224 14.73 -11.98 -21.13
CA GLN A 224 13.93 -11.55 -22.27
C GLN A 224 14.13 -12.59 -23.36
N THR A 225 13.08 -13.35 -23.65
CA THR A 225 13.18 -14.55 -24.47
C THR A 225 11.83 -14.94 -25.01
N GLU A 226 11.90 -15.78 -26.04
CA GLU A 226 10.78 -16.54 -26.55
C GLU A 226 10.79 -17.91 -25.86
N LEU A 227 9.74 -18.22 -25.10
CA LEU A 227 9.56 -19.52 -24.48
C LEU A 227 8.64 -20.38 -25.36
N PRO A 228 9.05 -21.59 -25.76
CA PRO A 228 8.23 -22.42 -26.62
C PRO A 228 7.04 -22.99 -25.84
N MET A 229 5.83 -22.85 -26.38
CA MET A 229 4.65 -23.54 -25.86
C MET A 229 4.57 -24.92 -26.50
N VAL A 230 4.92 -25.93 -25.71
CA VAL A 230 5.09 -27.32 -26.18
C VAL A 230 4.07 -28.22 -25.51
N ARG A 231 3.49 -29.11 -26.30
CA ARG A 231 2.74 -30.25 -25.80
C ARG A 231 3.49 -31.54 -26.14
N VAL A 232 3.63 -32.40 -25.14
CA VAL A 232 4.16 -33.75 -25.31
C VAL A 232 2.98 -34.72 -25.37
N GLU A 233 2.79 -35.38 -26.50
CA GLU A 233 1.60 -36.19 -26.79
C GLU A 233 1.97 -37.66 -27.05
N PRO A 234 1.17 -38.64 -26.57
CA PRO A 234 1.42 -40.04 -26.86
C PRO A 234 1.14 -40.34 -28.35
N VAL A 235 2.08 -41.00 -29.02
CA VAL A 235 1.96 -41.42 -30.42
C VAL A 235 2.46 -42.86 -30.56
N GLY A 236 1.53 -43.79 -30.79
CA GLY A 236 1.84 -45.22 -30.82
C GLY A 236 2.41 -45.69 -29.48
N ASN A 237 3.62 -46.27 -29.50
CA ASN A 237 4.33 -46.70 -28.29
C ASN A 237 5.34 -45.66 -27.78
N GLY A 238 5.31 -44.44 -28.31
CA GLY A 238 6.25 -43.37 -27.98
C GLY A 238 5.54 -42.04 -27.71
N TRP A 239 6.34 -40.98 -27.71
CA TRP A 239 5.90 -39.62 -27.43
C TRP A 239 6.38 -38.69 -28.53
N THR A 240 5.57 -37.69 -28.87
CA THR A 240 5.96 -36.63 -29.79
C THR A 240 6.06 -35.30 -29.06
N TRP A 241 6.99 -34.46 -29.50
CA TRP A 241 7.21 -33.11 -28.99
C TRP A 241 6.64 -32.12 -29.99
N ARG A 242 5.52 -31.47 -29.66
CA ARG A 242 4.84 -30.55 -30.57
C ARG A 242 4.81 -29.14 -29.99
N GLN A 243 5.60 -28.26 -30.58
CA GLN A 243 5.45 -26.83 -30.36
C GLN A 243 4.23 -26.33 -31.13
N HIS A 244 3.37 -25.57 -30.47
CA HIS A 244 2.14 -25.03 -31.06
C HIS A 244 2.06 -23.50 -31.00
N ASP A 245 2.82 -22.87 -30.10
CA ASP A 245 2.88 -21.42 -29.97
C ASP A 245 4.21 -20.97 -29.33
N VAL A 246 4.37 -19.67 -29.12
CA VAL A 246 5.51 -19.03 -28.45
C VAL A 246 5.00 -17.98 -27.47
N LEU A 247 5.47 -18.06 -26.22
CA LEU A 247 5.27 -17.00 -25.24
C LEU A 247 6.43 -16.01 -25.31
N HIS A 248 6.12 -14.74 -25.58
CA HIS A 248 7.12 -13.67 -25.62
C HIS A 248 7.23 -13.02 -24.24
N LEU A 249 8.43 -13.06 -23.65
CA LEU A 249 8.78 -12.29 -22.46
C LEU A 249 9.69 -11.15 -22.88
N THR A 250 9.15 -9.94 -22.85
CA THR A 250 9.72 -8.76 -23.50
C THR A 250 10.14 -7.68 -22.50
N GLU A 251 9.62 -7.71 -21.28
CA GLU A 251 9.95 -6.71 -20.27
C GLU A 251 11.33 -6.96 -19.66
N LYS A 252 12.02 -5.87 -19.30
CA LYS A 252 13.43 -5.90 -18.86
C LYS A 252 13.64 -6.68 -17.55
N HIS A 253 12.60 -6.69 -16.73
CA HIS A 253 12.55 -7.38 -15.46
C HIS A 253 11.10 -7.76 -15.18
N GLN A 254 10.92 -8.67 -14.24
CA GLN A 254 9.61 -9.07 -13.76
C GLN A 254 9.45 -8.66 -12.30
N VAL A 255 8.20 -8.61 -11.86
CA VAL A 255 7.84 -8.34 -10.48
C VAL A 255 7.43 -9.66 -9.83
N GLY A 256 7.92 -9.89 -8.62
CA GLY A 256 7.48 -10.97 -7.73
C GLY A 256 6.93 -10.40 -6.41
N THR A 257 6.12 -11.20 -5.73
CA THR A 257 5.66 -10.91 -4.38
C THR A 257 6.20 -11.96 -3.42
N PHE A 258 6.92 -11.54 -2.38
CA PHE A 258 7.35 -12.40 -1.31
C PHE A 258 6.19 -12.64 -0.34
N ALA A 259 5.59 -13.83 -0.43
CA ALA A 259 4.34 -14.18 0.23
C ALA A 259 4.45 -14.04 1.75
N ASP A 260 5.59 -14.41 2.33
CA ASP A 260 5.80 -14.41 3.79
C ASP A 260 5.70 -12.99 4.40
N PHE A 261 5.88 -11.94 3.60
CA PHE A 261 5.74 -10.54 4.04
C PHE A 261 4.42 -9.89 3.57
N CYS A 262 3.77 -10.44 2.56
CA CYS A 262 2.54 -9.88 2.02
C CYS A 262 1.38 -10.11 2.99
N ASN A 263 0.68 -9.03 3.37
CA ASN A 263 -0.56 -9.10 4.17
C ASN A 263 -1.80 -8.76 3.34
N GLU A 264 -1.68 -8.75 2.01
CA GLU A 264 -2.77 -8.46 1.08
C GLU A 264 -3.46 -7.10 1.29
N CYS A 265 -2.75 -6.10 1.84
CA CYS A 265 -3.32 -4.77 2.09
C CYS A 265 -3.83 -4.03 0.84
N GLY A 266 -3.55 -4.53 -0.37
CA GLY A 266 -4.05 -3.97 -1.63
C GLY A 266 -3.39 -2.67 -2.08
N ASN A 267 -2.42 -2.13 -1.33
CA ASN A 267 -1.82 -0.84 -1.67
C ASN A 267 -1.17 -0.85 -3.07
N CYS A 268 -0.51 -1.95 -3.44
CA CYS A 268 0.10 -2.06 -4.76
C CYS A 268 -0.91 -2.08 -5.93
N ASP A 269 -2.18 -2.45 -5.72
CA ASP A 269 -3.23 -2.34 -6.74
C ASP A 269 -3.60 -0.86 -6.97
N VAL A 270 -3.85 -0.12 -5.89
CA VAL A 270 -4.22 1.31 -5.94
C VAL A 270 -3.19 2.13 -6.73
N PHE A 271 -1.91 1.81 -6.59
CA PHE A 271 -0.83 2.50 -7.31
C PHE A 271 -0.46 1.88 -8.66
N CYS A 272 -0.92 0.66 -8.95
CA CYS A 272 -0.69 0.02 -10.24
C CYS A 272 -1.42 0.83 -11.32
N PRO A 273 -0.73 1.25 -12.39
CA PRO A 273 -1.39 1.91 -13.52
C PRO A 273 -2.29 0.94 -14.30
N GLU A 274 -2.10 -0.37 -14.14
CA GLU A 274 -2.88 -1.41 -14.80
C GLU A 274 -3.97 -1.93 -13.88
N ASP A 275 -5.01 -2.51 -14.45
CA ASP A 275 -6.10 -3.14 -13.72
C ASP A 275 -5.65 -4.52 -13.21
N GLY A 276 -5.61 -4.64 -11.88
CA GLY A 276 -5.11 -5.83 -11.18
C GLY A 276 -4.08 -5.47 -10.10
N GLY A 277 -4.10 -6.22 -9.00
CA GLY A 277 -3.15 -6.06 -7.92
C GLY A 277 -1.90 -6.92 -8.13
N PRO A 278 -0.68 -6.35 -8.10
CA PRO A 278 0.57 -7.13 -8.17
C PRO A 278 0.59 -8.30 -7.17
N TYR A 279 0.15 -8.08 -5.93
CA TYR A 279 0.07 -9.12 -4.92
C TYR A 279 -0.86 -10.30 -5.25
N ARG A 280 -1.80 -10.15 -6.19
CA ARG A 280 -2.70 -11.23 -6.61
C ARG A 280 -2.24 -11.90 -7.89
N VAL A 281 -1.76 -11.10 -8.84
CA VAL A 281 -1.52 -11.54 -10.22
C VAL A 281 -0.08 -11.97 -10.44
N LYS A 282 0.89 -11.34 -9.75
CA LYS A 282 2.32 -11.65 -9.94
C LYS A 282 2.71 -12.92 -9.17
N PRO A 283 3.81 -13.60 -9.57
CA PRO A 283 4.22 -14.82 -8.91
C PRO A 283 4.48 -14.58 -7.41
N ASN A 284 3.85 -15.40 -6.58
CA ASN A 284 4.09 -15.42 -5.14
C ASN A 284 5.24 -16.36 -4.83
N PHE A 285 6.22 -15.89 -4.06
CA PHE A 285 7.37 -16.68 -3.64
C PHE A 285 7.37 -16.85 -2.12
N HIS A 286 7.59 -18.07 -1.66
CA HIS A 286 7.67 -18.42 -0.25
C HIS A 286 9.12 -18.64 0.16
N GLY A 287 9.47 -18.24 1.38
CA GLY A 287 10.81 -18.44 1.92
C GLY A 287 11.06 -19.85 2.43
N SER A 288 10.01 -20.65 2.61
CA SER A 288 10.11 -22.04 3.08
C SER A 288 9.05 -22.94 2.46
N ARG A 289 9.32 -24.25 2.42
CA ARG A 289 8.36 -25.27 2.02
C ARG A 289 7.09 -25.24 2.88
N ALA A 290 7.26 -25.05 4.20
CA ALA A 290 6.14 -24.99 5.14
C ALA A 290 5.21 -23.81 4.84
N SER A 291 5.76 -22.63 4.52
CA SER A 291 4.96 -21.47 4.11
C SER A 291 4.19 -21.74 2.81
N TRP A 292 4.87 -22.28 1.79
CA TRP A 292 4.23 -22.65 0.52
C TRP A 292 3.11 -23.69 0.68
N GLU A 293 3.29 -24.64 1.61
CA GLU A 293 2.28 -25.64 1.91
C GLU A 293 1.07 -25.07 2.66
N ALA A 294 1.31 -24.09 3.54
CA ALA A 294 0.29 -23.44 4.36
C ALA A 294 -0.58 -22.45 3.57
N ASP A 295 -0.07 -21.83 2.50
CA ASP A 295 -0.81 -20.85 1.68
C ASP A 295 -1.82 -21.50 0.70
N ARG A 296 -2.14 -22.79 0.87
CA ARG A 296 -3.18 -23.45 0.06
C ARG A 296 -4.54 -22.77 0.25
N PRO A 297 -5.32 -22.59 -0.84
CA PRO A 297 -5.11 -23.12 -2.20
C PRO A 297 -4.39 -22.16 -3.17
N ARG A 298 -3.78 -21.07 -2.67
CA ARG A 298 -3.21 -20.01 -3.50
C ARG A 298 -1.99 -20.47 -4.29
N ASP A 299 -1.90 -19.98 -5.52
CA ASP A 299 -0.73 -20.21 -6.40
C ASP A 299 0.52 -19.55 -5.82
N GLY A 300 1.64 -20.25 -5.93
CA GLY A 300 2.89 -19.84 -5.33
C GLY A 300 4.06 -20.75 -5.65
N LEU A 301 5.26 -20.27 -5.38
CA LEU A 301 6.54 -20.86 -5.74
C LEU A 301 7.44 -20.99 -4.52
N PHE A 302 8.12 -22.12 -4.41
CA PHE A 302 9.23 -22.32 -3.46
C PHE A 302 10.43 -22.90 -4.20
N ILE A 303 11.62 -22.34 -3.95
CA ILE A 303 12.85 -22.73 -4.65
C ILE A 303 13.90 -23.14 -3.62
N GLU A 304 14.42 -24.36 -3.75
CA GLU A 304 15.42 -24.93 -2.86
C GLU A 304 16.57 -25.59 -3.63
N ARG A 305 17.68 -25.84 -2.93
CA ARG A 305 18.80 -26.61 -3.50
C ARG A 305 18.44 -28.10 -3.51
N ASN A 306 18.90 -28.81 -4.53
CA ASN A 306 18.71 -30.26 -4.63
C ASN A 306 19.92 -30.93 -5.30
N ASN A 307 20.69 -31.72 -4.54
CA ASN A 307 21.73 -32.63 -5.05
C ASN A 307 22.70 -32.02 -6.10
N GLY A 308 23.22 -30.82 -5.84
CA GLY A 308 24.11 -30.07 -6.73
C GLY A 308 23.39 -29.32 -7.86
N GLY A 309 22.08 -29.18 -7.75
CA GLY A 309 21.21 -28.40 -8.63
C GLY A 309 20.15 -27.66 -7.81
N SER A 310 19.01 -27.40 -8.43
CA SER A 310 17.89 -26.64 -7.86
C SER A 310 16.58 -27.40 -8.04
N ARG A 311 15.66 -27.24 -7.09
CA ARG A 311 14.28 -27.69 -7.16
C ARG A 311 13.35 -26.49 -7.09
N VAL A 312 12.36 -26.45 -7.97
CA VAL A 312 11.25 -25.51 -7.92
C VAL A 312 9.99 -26.30 -7.61
N LEU A 313 9.29 -25.95 -6.54
CA LEU A 313 7.92 -26.37 -6.28
C LEU A 313 7.00 -25.22 -6.69
N GLY A 314 6.04 -25.51 -7.56
CA GLY A 314 5.08 -24.51 -8.05
C GLY A 314 3.66 -25.01 -7.92
N ARG A 315 2.76 -24.13 -7.47
CA ARG A 315 1.32 -24.27 -7.65
C ARG A 315 0.92 -23.21 -8.66
N CYS A 316 0.45 -23.65 -9.82
CA CYS A 316 0.16 -22.79 -10.96
C CYS A 316 -1.18 -23.19 -11.57
N ASP A 317 -2.12 -22.25 -11.63
CA ASP A 317 -3.53 -22.48 -11.98
C ASP A 317 -4.13 -23.64 -11.16
N GLY A 318 -3.80 -23.69 -9.86
CA GLY A 318 -4.25 -24.72 -8.93
C GLY A 318 -3.58 -26.09 -9.08
N THR A 319 -2.70 -26.29 -10.07
CA THR A 319 -1.98 -27.55 -10.29
C THR A 319 -0.59 -27.49 -9.65
N GLU A 320 -0.23 -28.54 -8.91
CA GLU A 320 1.11 -28.66 -8.31
C GLU A 320 2.12 -29.32 -9.26
N TYR A 321 3.24 -28.65 -9.44
CA TYR A 321 4.37 -29.06 -10.23
C TYR A 321 5.66 -29.06 -9.41
N GLN A 322 6.58 -29.95 -9.76
CA GLN A 322 7.96 -29.93 -9.31
C GLN A 322 8.89 -29.93 -10.53
N LEU A 323 9.89 -29.06 -10.50
CA LEU A 323 10.96 -29.02 -11.50
C LEU A 323 12.31 -29.17 -10.80
N ASP A 324 12.96 -30.30 -11.02
CA ASP A 324 14.34 -30.53 -10.62
C ASP A 324 15.29 -30.24 -11.80
N VAL A 325 16.33 -29.44 -11.55
CA VAL A 325 17.30 -29.07 -12.58
C VAL A 325 18.73 -29.28 -12.08
N LYS A 326 19.53 -30.02 -12.86
CA LYS A 326 20.94 -30.29 -12.58
C LYS A 326 21.77 -30.19 -13.85
N GLY A 327 22.56 -29.12 -13.96
CA GLY A 327 23.27 -28.80 -15.20
C GLY A 327 22.28 -28.55 -16.34
N ASP A 328 22.36 -29.33 -17.40
CA ASP A 328 21.46 -29.28 -18.57
C ASP A 328 20.25 -30.22 -18.46
N ARG A 329 20.12 -31.00 -17.38
CA ARG A 329 19.03 -31.97 -17.20
C ARG A 329 17.87 -31.35 -16.44
N LEU A 330 16.67 -31.47 -16.99
CA LEU A 330 15.41 -31.08 -16.38
C LEU A 330 14.57 -32.33 -16.10
N ASP A 331 13.95 -32.37 -14.92
CA ASP A 331 13.03 -33.41 -14.49
C ASP A 331 11.77 -32.74 -13.93
N PHE A 332 10.75 -32.68 -14.78
CA PHE A 332 9.49 -31.97 -14.55
C PHE A 332 8.39 -32.96 -14.21
N MET A 333 7.68 -32.77 -13.11
CA MET A 333 6.69 -33.72 -12.63
C MET A 333 5.48 -33.05 -12.00
N SER A 334 4.37 -33.77 -12.06
CA SER A 334 3.14 -33.51 -11.30
C SER A 334 2.70 -34.81 -10.62
N GLN A 335 1.49 -34.85 -10.07
CA GLN A 335 0.92 -36.11 -9.58
C GLN A 335 0.62 -37.13 -10.70
N GLU A 336 0.42 -36.66 -11.94
CA GLU A 336 -0.02 -37.51 -13.06
C GLU A 336 1.13 -37.93 -13.98
N PHE A 337 2.24 -37.19 -14.00
CA PHE A 337 3.32 -37.43 -14.95
C PHE A 337 4.70 -37.07 -14.42
N ARG A 338 5.73 -37.56 -15.14
CA ARG A 338 7.12 -37.12 -15.03
C ARG A 338 7.77 -37.09 -16.41
N VAL A 339 8.40 -35.98 -16.76
CA VAL A 339 9.10 -35.76 -18.02
C VAL A 339 10.55 -35.40 -17.72
N ARG A 340 11.49 -36.15 -18.31
CA ARG A 340 12.93 -35.84 -18.24
C ARG A 340 13.47 -35.57 -19.62
N PHE A 341 14.35 -34.58 -19.72
CA PHE A 341 15.03 -34.23 -20.96
C PHE A 341 16.26 -33.37 -20.66
N ARG A 342 17.11 -33.19 -21.67
CA ARG A 342 18.21 -32.23 -21.66
C ARG A 342 17.78 -30.96 -22.39
N GLU A 343 18.06 -29.81 -21.79
CA GLU A 343 17.72 -28.49 -22.36
C GLU A 343 18.30 -28.27 -23.76
N ARG A 344 19.48 -28.84 -24.02
CA ARG A 344 20.20 -28.72 -25.31
C ARG A 344 19.68 -29.65 -26.41
N ASP A 345 18.95 -30.70 -26.04
CA ASP A 345 18.33 -31.64 -26.98
C ASP A 345 17.02 -32.19 -26.39
N PRO A 346 15.97 -31.36 -26.27
CA PRO A 346 14.77 -31.73 -25.53
C PRO A 346 14.05 -32.92 -26.17
N GLN A 347 13.95 -32.94 -27.49
CA GLN A 347 13.24 -33.98 -28.23
C GLN A 347 14.06 -35.28 -28.29
N GLY A 348 15.37 -35.23 -28.53
CA GLY A 348 16.21 -36.42 -28.65
C GLY A 348 16.46 -37.15 -27.33
N THR A 349 16.21 -36.50 -26.20
CA THR A 349 16.44 -37.04 -24.85
C THR A 349 15.17 -37.16 -24.01
N LEU A 350 14.01 -37.08 -24.65
CA LEU A 350 12.70 -37.10 -24.00
C LEU A 350 12.39 -38.47 -23.38
N GLU A 351 12.23 -38.50 -22.06
CA GLU A 351 11.69 -39.63 -21.30
C GLU A 351 10.39 -39.21 -20.61
N VAL A 352 9.30 -39.94 -20.83
CA VAL A 352 7.99 -39.61 -20.24
C VAL A 352 7.45 -40.81 -19.48
N LEU A 353 7.00 -40.55 -18.25
CA LEU A 353 6.15 -41.42 -17.45
C LEU A 353 4.80 -40.73 -17.31
N GLY A 354 3.75 -41.33 -17.86
CA GLY A 354 2.39 -40.79 -17.92
C GLY A 354 1.61 -41.47 -19.03
N ASP A 355 0.34 -41.15 -19.17
CA ASP A 355 -0.55 -41.73 -20.19
C ASP A 355 -1.34 -40.68 -20.99
N LYS A 356 -1.32 -39.42 -20.54
CA LYS A 356 -2.01 -38.29 -21.18
C LYS A 356 -1.03 -37.32 -21.83
N ALA A 357 -1.56 -36.43 -22.67
CA ALA A 357 -0.81 -35.29 -23.19
C ALA A 357 -0.39 -34.35 -22.05
N ILE A 358 0.84 -33.83 -22.12
CA ILE A 358 1.45 -33.00 -21.09
C ILE A 358 1.76 -31.63 -21.67
N ASP A 359 1.26 -30.58 -21.04
CA ASP A 359 1.63 -29.19 -21.36
C ASP A 359 2.95 -28.85 -20.65
N MET A 360 3.98 -28.57 -21.43
CA MET A 360 5.33 -28.26 -20.93
C MET A 360 5.52 -26.75 -20.69
N THR A 361 4.52 -25.91 -20.94
CA THR A 361 4.63 -24.44 -20.79
C THR A 361 5.07 -24.06 -19.38
N TRP A 362 4.50 -24.68 -18.34
CA TRP A 362 4.90 -24.45 -16.95
C TRP A 362 6.33 -24.91 -16.66
N CYS A 363 6.83 -25.97 -17.31
CA CYS A 363 8.23 -26.38 -17.16
C CYS A 363 9.18 -25.24 -17.59
N PHE A 364 8.94 -24.64 -18.76
CA PHE A 364 9.77 -23.55 -19.28
C PHE A 364 9.63 -22.27 -18.46
N LEU A 365 8.40 -21.93 -18.05
CA LEU A 365 8.14 -20.76 -17.19
C LEU A 365 8.84 -20.89 -15.83
N LEU A 366 8.69 -22.02 -15.14
CA LEU A 366 9.34 -22.26 -13.86
C LEU A 366 10.87 -22.22 -14.01
N ASN A 367 11.42 -22.79 -15.09
CA ASN A 367 12.84 -22.72 -15.37
C ASN A 367 13.32 -21.27 -15.61
N ASN A 368 12.56 -20.48 -16.37
CA ASN A 368 12.86 -19.07 -16.64
C ASN A 368 12.80 -18.21 -15.37
N ILE A 369 11.73 -18.35 -14.57
CA ILE A 369 11.59 -17.68 -13.27
C ILE A 369 12.78 -18.01 -12.38
N ARG A 370 13.11 -19.30 -12.25
CA ARG A 370 14.24 -19.79 -11.45
C ARG A 370 15.55 -19.13 -11.87
N LEU A 371 15.84 -19.10 -13.17
CA LEU A 371 17.06 -18.47 -13.69
C LEU A 371 17.08 -16.97 -13.36
N GLY A 372 15.93 -16.31 -13.42
CA GLY A 372 15.78 -14.90 -13.10
C GLY A 372 16.00 -14.57 -11.63
N VAL A 373 15.22 -15.19 -10.73
CA VAL A 373 15.31 -14.94 -9.28
C VAL A 373 16.63 -15.41 -8.67
N LEU A 374 17.34 -16.36 -9.30
CA LEU A 374 18.66 -16.81 -8.87
C LEU A 374 19.81 -16.18 -9.67
N ALA A 375 19.54 -15.24 -10.57
CA ALA A 375 20.59 -14.45 -11.22
C ALA A 375 21.36 -13.70 -10.11
N GLY A 376 22.69 -13.75 -10.15
CA GLY A 376 23.55 -13.23 -9.08
C GLY A 376 23.32 -11.75 -8.72
N GLU A 377 22.68 -10.97 -9.60
CA GLU A 377 22.22 -9.60 -9.36
C GLU A 377 20.92 -9.32 -10.15
N PRO A 378 19.98 -8.50 -9.62
CA PRO A 378 19.91 -7.98 -8.25
C PRO A 378 19.63 -9.04 -7.18
N VAL A 379 20.20 -8.83 -5.99
CA VAL A 379 19.88 -9.63 -4.79
C VAL A 379 18.41 -9.42 -4.41
N ASN A 380 17.68 -10.53 -4.26
CA ASN A 380 16.29 -10.55 -3.82
C ASN A 380 16.11 -11.55 -2.67
N TYR A 381 14.89 -11.65 -2.12
CA TYR A 381 14.61 -12.57 -1.01
C TYR A 381 14.98 -14.02 -1.34
N ILE A 382 14.69 -14.46 -2.56
CA ILE A 382 14.88 -15.85 -2.98
C ILE A 382 16.35 -16.17 -3.20
N SER A 383 17.10 -15.30 -3.91
CA SER A 383 18.55 -15.49 -4.07
C SER A 383 19.28 -15.49 -2.72
N THR A 384 18.83 -14.66 -1.77
CA THR A 384 19.42 -14.57 -0.42
C THR A 384 19.21 -15.85 0.36
N LEU A 385 17.96 -16.31 0.47
CA LEU A 385 17.62 -17.56 1.17
C LEU A 385 18.30 -18.78 0.50
N TYR A 386 18.34 -18.80 -0.83
CA TYR A 386 19.02 -19.84 -1.60
C TYR A 386 20.56 -19.84 -1.39
N GLY A 387 21.13 -18.68 -1.08
CA GLY A 387 22.55 -18.50 -0.73
C GLY A 387 22.89 -18.93 0.70
N MET A 388 22.03 -18.64 1.67
CA MET A 388 22.24 -18.99 3.08
C MET A 388 22.32 -20.50 3.32
N ASN A 389 21.60 -21.30 2.53
CA ASN A 389 21.66 -22.76 2.56
C ASN A 389 22.99 -23.36 2.04
N GLN A 390 24.04 -22.56 1.83
CA GLN A 390 25.41 -23.03 1.58
C GLN A 390 26.20 -23.30 2.87
N GLY A 391 25.75 -22.80 4.03
CA GLY A 391 26.52 -22.80 5.27
C GLY A 391 26.34 -24.02 6.19
N GLU A 392 25.48 -24.98 5.85
CA GLU A 392 25.16 -26.14 6.71
C GLU A 392 25.65 -27.50 6.17
N SER A 393 26.55 -27.51 5.17
CA SER A 393 27.16 -28.75 4.65
C SER A 393 28.52 -29.07 5.26
#